data_AF-A0A345NQL1-F1
#
_entry.id   AF-A0A345NQL1-F1
#
_cell.length_a   1.000
_cell.length_b   1.000
_cell.length_c   1.000
_cell.angle_alpha   90.00
_cell.angle_beta   90.00
_cell.angle_gamma   90.00
#
_symmetry.space_group_name_H-M   'P 1'
#
loop_
_entity.id
_entity.type
_entity.pdbx_description
1 polymer ?
#
loop_
_entity_poly.entity_id
_entity_poly.type
_entity_poly.pdbx_seq_one_letter_code
_entity_poly.pdbx_strand_id
1 'polypeptide(L)'
;MTDPGRTVGDELERVVRRWQQLPLDRALPAVPGVSATVQALADAVADVQGTERVPVPDLGPGVLMDQLRVMVYDWRAAGLGEEELGGRLTALRRSLP
;
A
#
# COMPACT_ATOMS: atom_id res chain seq x y z
N MET A 1 -17.92 -17.50 6.66
CA MET A 1 -16.99 -16.64 7.41
C MET A 1 -15.90 -16.25 6.43
N THR A 2 -15.93 -15.01 5.93
CA THR A 2 -14.99 -14.54 4.91
C THR A 2 -13.62 -14.40 5.57
N ASP A 3 -12.60 -15.02 5.00
CA ASP A 3 -11.22 -14.87 5.45
C ASP A 3 -10.79 -13.39 5.30
N PRO A 4 -10.44 -12.69 6.38
CA PRO A 4 -9.96 -11.30 6.31
C PRO A 4 -8.78 -11.14 5.34
N GLY A 5 -7.88 -12.13 5.27
CA GLY A 5 -6.71 -12.11 4.39
C GLY A 5 -7.08 -12.16 2.89
N ARG A 6 -8.18 -12.83 2.54
CA ARG A 6 -8.72 -12.83 1.17
C ARG A 6 -9.25 -11.46 0.78
N THR A 7 -9.86 -10.75 1.73
CA THR A 7 -10.45 -9.43 1.51
C THR A 7 -9.37 -8.36 1.24
N VAL A 8 -8.25 -8.43 1.98
CA VAL A 8 -7.11 -7.53 1.77
C VAL A 8 -6.41 -7.79 0.44
N GLY A 9 -6.24 -9.07 0.05
CA GLY A 9 -5.68 -9.41 -1.26
C GLY A 9 -6.54 -8.88 -2.41
N ASP A 10 -7.85 -9.06 -2.32
CA ASP A 10 -8.80 -8.52 -3.30
C ASP A 10 -8.75 -7.00 -3.37
N GLU A 11 -8.67 -6.31 -2.22
CA GLU A 11 -8.62 -4.84 -2.19
C GLU A 11 -7.30 -4.29 -2.75
N LEU A 12 -6.16 -4.94 -2.43
CA LEU A 12 -4.86 -4.60 -3.04
C LEU A 12 -4.93 -4.71 -4.57
N GLU A 13 -5.49 -5.80 -5.09
CA GLU A 13 -5.66 -5.98 -6.52
C GLU A 13 -6.57 -4.91 -7.15
N ARG A 14 -7.60 -4.43 -6.44
CA ARG A 14 -8.43 -3.31 -6.91
C ARG A 14 -7.63 -2.00 -6.96
N VAL A 15 -6.76 -1.73 -5.98
CA VAL A 15 -5.87 -0.56 -5.99
C VAL A 15 -4.94 -0.63 -7.20
N VAL A 16 -4.25 -1.76 -7.39
CA VAL A 16 -3.31 -1.94 -8.51
C VAL A 16 -4.03 -1.79 -9.85
N ARG A 17 -5.18 -2.45 -10.03
CA ARG A 17 -5.95 -2.34 -11.27
C ARG A 17 -6.42 -0.91 -11.52
N ARG A 18 -6.84 -0.18 -10.48
CA ARG A 18 -7.22 1.23 -10.64
C ARG A 18 -6.03 2.05 -11.10
N TRP A 19 -4.87 1.90 -10.47
CA TRP A 19 -3.63 2.60 -10.85
C TRP A 19 -3.23 2.32 -12.31
N GLN A 20 -3.20 1.06 -12.72
CA GLN A 20 -2.80 0.66 -14.08
C GLN A 20 -3.74 1.19 -15.17
N GLN A 21 -4.99 1.52 -14.82
CA GLN A 21 -5.97 2.08 -15.74
C GLN A 21 -5.93 3.62 -15.79
N LEU A 22 -5.16 4.27 -14.92
CA LEU A 22 -5.04 5.73 -14.93
C LEU A 22 -4.17 6.19 -16.09
N PRO A 23 -4.64 7.15 -16.90
CA PRO A 23 -3.78 7.94 -17.76
C PRO A 23 -2.63 8.56 -16.95
N LEU A 24 -1.44 8.66 -17.54
CA LEU A 24 -0.24 9.12 -16.84
C LEU A 24 -0.42 10.50 -16.20
N ASP A 25 -1.07 11.43 -16.89
CA ASP A 25 -1.39 12.78 -16.41
C ASP A 25 -2.27 12.78 -15.15
N ARG A 26 -3.08 11.73 -14.93
CA ARG A 26 -3.86 11.53 -13.71
C ARG A 26 -3.13 10.73 -12.64
N ALA A 27 -2.22 9.85 -13.04
CA ALA A 27 -1.41 9.07 -12.10
C ALA A 27 -0.37 9.96 -11.38
N LEU A 28 0.28 10.88 -12.11
CA LEU A 28 1.35 11.72 -11.56
C LEU A 28 0.92 12.54 -10.32
N PRO A 29 -0.24 13.23 -10.31
CA PRO A 29 -0.71 13.93 -9.11
C PRO A 29 -1.04 13.00 -7.93
N ALA A 30 -1.35 11.73 -8.19
CA ALA A 30 -1.66 10.76 -7.15
C ALA A 30 -0.42 10.10 -6.52
N VAL A 31 0.75 10.17 -7.18
CA VAL A 31 2.02 9.57 -6.70
C VAL A 31 2.30 9.90 -5.23
N PRO A 32 2.28 11.17 -4.77
CA PRO A 32 2.64 11.48 -3.39
C PRO A 32 1.75 10.79 -2.35
N GLY A 33 0.44 10.67 -2.62
CA GLY A 33 -0.51 10.01 -1.72
C GLY A 33 -0.28 8.49 -1.63
N VAL A 34 0.05 7.87 -2.77
CA VAL A 34 0.43 6.45 -2.79
C VAL A 34 1.76 6.23 -2.07
N SER A 35 2.79 7.03 -2.37
CA SER A 35 4.10 6.94 -1.69
C SER A 35 3.99 7.14 -0.18
N ALA A 36 3.15 8.08 0.27
CA ALA A 36 2.89 8.27 1.70
C ALA A 36 2.23 7.04 2.34
N THR A 37 1.34 6.35 1.62
CA THR A 37 0.75 5.10 2.11
C THR A 37 1.79 3.99 2.21
N VAL A 38 2.66 3.85 1.20
CA VAL A 38 3.78 2.90 1.21
C VAL A 38 4.71 3.17 2.41
N GLN A 39 5.11 4.43 2.63
CA GLN A 39 5.93 4.81 3.78
C GLN A 39 5.23 4.49 5.11
N ALA A 40 3.94 4.79 5.24
CA ALA A 40 3.22 4.55 6.48
C ALA A 40 3.12 3.05 6.84
N LEU A 41 3.08 2.17 5.83
CA LEU A 41 3.17 0.72 6.05
C LEU A 41 4.58 0.31 6.51
N ALA A 42 5.62 0.86 5.87
CA ALA A 42 7.01 0.61 6.26
C ALA A 42 7.28 1.04 7.71
N ASP A 43 6.82 2.25 8.09
CA ASP A 43 6.96 2.80 9.43
C ASP A 43 6.30 1.92 10.49
N ALA A 44 5.08 1.42 10.22
CA ALA A 44 4.37 0.54 11.14
C ALA A 44 5.07 -0.81 11.33
N VAL A 45 5.64 -1.37 10.26
CA VAL A 45 6.45 -2.59 10.33
C VAL A 45 7.70 -2.34 11.18
N ALA A 46 8.42 -1.23 10.93
CA ALA A 46 9.61 -0.87 11.68
C ALA A 46 9.32 -0.69 13.18
N ASP A 47 8.21 -0.03 13.53
CA ASP A 47 7.78 0.16 14.91
C ASP A 47 7.56 -1.16 15.65
N VAL A 48 6.86 -2.11 15.02
CA VAL A 48 6.57 -3.42 15.65
C VAL A 48 7.81 -4.30 15.74
N GLN A 49 8.72 -4.19 14.77
CA GLN A 49 9.98 -4.94 14.78
C GLN A 49 11.06 -4.30 15.66
N GLY A 50 10.83 -3.08 16.17
CA GLY A 50 11.81 -2.34 16.96
C GLY A 50 13.03 -1.88 16.17
N THR A 51 12.87 -1.66 14.86
CA THR A 51 13.93 -1.16 13.97
C THR A 51 13.75 0.32 13.68
N GLU A 52 14.81 0.97 13.19
CA GLU A 52 14.72 2.37 12.75
C GLU A 52 13.76 2.52 11.55
N ARG A 53 12.96 3.59 11.55
CA ARG A 53 12.15 3.97 10.39
C ARG A 53 13.06 4.52 9.31
N VAL A 54 13.10 3.86 8.16
CA VAL A 54 13.90 4.28 7.02
C VAL A 54 12.96 4.74 5.89
N PRO A 55 13.28 5.85 5.20
CA PRO A 55 12.53 6.26 4.02
C PRO A 55 12.52 5.16 2.95
N VAL A 56 11.32 4.82 2.45
CA VAL A 56 11.17 3.96 1.28
C VAL A 56 11.74 4.72 0.07
N PRO A 57 12.68 4.12 -0.68
CA PRO A 57 13.28 4.80 -1.83
C PRO A 57 12.24 5.21 -2.86
N ASP A 58 12.32 6.45 -3.35
CA ASP A 58 11.55 6.88 -4.52
C ASP A 58 12.19 6.29 -5.78
N LEU A 59 11.51 5.31 -6.36
CA LEU A 59 11.91 4.62 -7.59
C LEU A 59 11.01 5.00 -8.79
N GLY A 60 10.17 6.02 -8.61
CA GLY A 60 9.25 6.53 -9.61
C GLY A 60 7.92 5.77 -9.73
N PRO A 61 6.97 6.32 -10.50
CA PRO A 61 5.59 5.83 -10.57
C PRO A 61 5.45 4.42 -11.17
N GLY A 62 6.45 3.95 -11.93
CA GLY A 62 6.41 2.66 -12.61
C GLY A 62 6.46 1.46 -11.67
N VAL A 63 7.06 1.61 -10.48
CA VAL A 63 7.24 0.53 -9.51
C VAL A 63 6.43 0.71 -8.22
N LEU A 64 5.65 1.78 -8.13
CA LEU A 64 4.99 2.18 -6.90
C LEU A 64 3.95 1.15 -6.41
N MET A 65 3.28 0.46 -7.35
CA MET A 65 2.39 -0.65 -7.03
C MET A 65 3.13 -1.90 -6.55
N ASP A 66 4.36 -2.11 -7.01
CA ASP A 66 5.19 -3.21 -6.54
C ASP A 66 5.74 -2.92 -5.14
N GLN A 67 6.13 -1.67 -4.86
CA GLN A 67 6.47 -1.25 -3.51
C GLN A 67 5.28 -1.41 -2.54
N LEU A 68 4.06 -1.07 -2.97
CA LEU A 68 2.86 -1.31 -2.16
C LEU A 68 2.65 -2.80 -1.86
N ARG A 69 2.85 -3.69 -2.85
CA ARG A 69 2.76 -5.14 -2.64
C ARG A 69 3.78 -5.65 -1.63
N VAL A 70 5.02 -5.19 -1.72
CA VAL A 70 6.08 -5.55 -0.76
C VAL A 70 5.70 -5.08 0.64
N MET A 71 5.24 -3.84 0.81
CA MET A 71 4.83 -3.34 2.12
C MET A 71 3.61 -4.05 2.71
N VAL A 72 2.66 -4.48 1.87
CA VAL A 72 1.56 -5.35 2.31
C VAL A 72 2.07 -6.72 2.77
N TYR A 73 3.04 -7.29 2.06
CA TYR A 73 3.67 -8.55 2.48
C TYR A 73 4.41 -8.38 3.81
N ASP A 74 5.20 -7.33 3.97
CA ASP A 74 5.97 -7.06 5.19
C ASP A 74 5.04 -6.82 6.39
N TRP A 75 3.94 -6.08 6.19
CA TRP A 75 2.89 -5.90 7.20
C TRP A 75 2.35 -7.23 7.72
N ARG A 76 2.06 -8.16 6.81
CA ARG A 76 1.59 -9.51 7.15
C ARG A 76 2.66 -10.33 7.85
N ALA A 77 3.89 -10.26 7.37
CA ALA A 77 5.03 -10.97 7.97
C ALA A 77 5.32 -10.46 9.39
N ALA A 78 5.08 -9.17 9.67
CA ALA A 78 5.16 -8.57 11.00
C ALA A 78 3.97 -8.90 11.92
N GLY A 79 2.94 -9.62 11.42
CA GLY A 79 1.77 -9.99 12.21
C GLY A 79 0.83 -8.83 12.55
N LEU A 80 0.91 -7.73 11.80
CA LEU A 80 0.01 -6.58 11.96
C LEU A 80 -1.41 -6.90 11.46
N GLY A 81 -2.41 -6.16 11.96
CA GLY A 81 -3.83 -6.46 11.74
C GLY A 81 -4.32 -6.32 10.30
N GLU A 82 -5.02 -7.34 9.78
CA GLU A 82 -5.62 -7.33 8.42
C GLU A 82 -6.76 -6.32 8.27
N GLU A 83 -7.54 -6.06 9.33
CA GLU A 83 -8.64 -5.08 9.28
C GLU A 83 -8.12 -3.66 9.03
N GLU A 84 -7.08 -3.26 9.78
CA GLU A 84 -6.43 -1.96 9.60
C GLU A 84 -5.83 -1.83 8.19
N LEU A 85 -5.15 -2.88 7.72
CA LEU A 85 -4.57 -2.91 6.38
C LEU A 85 -5.66 -2.77 5.30
N GLY A 86 -6.76 -3.49 5.42
CA GLY A 86 -7.91 -3.38 4.52
C GLY A 86 -8.52 -1.97 4.51
N GLY A 87 -8.61 -1.33 5.68
CA GLY A 87 -9.04 0.06 5.81
C GLY A 87 -8.13 1.04 5.07
N ARG A 88 -6.81 0.89 5.23
CA ARG A 88 -5.79 1.70 4.54
C ARG A 88 -5.85 1.53 3.02
N LEU A 89 -5.94 0.30 2.52
CA LEU A 89 -6.06 0.02 1.08
C LEU A 89 -7.38 0.56 0.50
N THR A 90 -8.48 0.46 1.25
CA THR A 90 -9.77 1.03 0.84
C THR A 90 -9.71 2.55 0.75
N ALA A 91 -9.08 3.20 1.73
CA ALA A 91 -8.89 4.64 1.72
C ALA A 91 -8.01 5.08 0.54
N LEU A 92 -6.91 4.35 0.28
CA LEU A 92 -6.05 4.59 -0.87
C LEU A 92 -6.80 4.44 -2.19
N ARG A 93 -7.57 3.36 -2.39
CA ARG A 93 -8.36 3.21 -3.62
C ARG A 93 -9.34 4.37 -3.84
N ARG A 94 -9.97 4.85 -2.77
CA ARG A 94 -10.94 5.95 -2.83
C ARG A 94 -10.29 7.31 -3.08
N SER A 95 -9.00 7.47 -2.81
CA SER A 95 -8.27 8.71 -3.08
C SER A 95 -7.70 8.76 -4.50
N LEU A 96 -7.60 7.62 -5.19
CA LEU A 96 -7.20 7.59 -6.59
C LEU A 96 -8.25 8.29 -7.48
N PRO A 97 -7.82 9.12 -8.46
CA PRO A 97 -8.70 9.72 -9.46
C PRO A 97 -9.47 8.69 -10.27
#